data_AF-A0AAW6Q3Q3-F1
#
_entry.id   AF-A0AAW6Q3Q3-F1
#
_cell.length_a   1.000
_cell.length_b   1.000
_cell.length_c   1.000
_cell.angle_alpha   90.00
_cell.angle_beta   90.00
_cell.angle_gamma   90.00
#
_symmetry.space_group_name_H-M   'P 1'
#
loop_
_entity.id
_entity.type
_entity.pdbx_description
1 polymer ?
#
loop_
_entity_poly.entity_id
_entity_poly.type
_entity_poly.pdbx_seq_one_letter_code
_entity_poly.pdbx_strand_id
1 'polypeptide(L)' 'MTAGLSIAHPSRHADSDFLSDPYPFYSKLRTIDPIYKGIVLKYPVWYVTEYKEAAAILKDTRFKNRIPLPEAS' A
#
# COMPACT_ATOMS: atom_id res chain seq x y z
N MET A 1 18.82 -21.08 16.58
CA MET A 1 18.40 -21.40 15.20
C MET A 1 16.88 -21.26 15.16
N THR A 2 16.36 -20.22 14.54
CA THR A 2 14.92 -20.02 14.35
C THR A 2 14.68 -19.71 12.88
N ALA A 3 13.73 -20.43 12.31
CA ALA A 3 13.52 -20.62 10.88
C ALA A 3 13.30 -19.31 10.10
N GLY A 4 13.74 -19.34 8.84
CA GLY A 4 13.82 -18.19 7.95
C GLY A 4 12.49 -17.46 7.72
N LEU A 5 12.56 -16.14 7.85
CA LEU A 5 11.61 -15.21 7.22
C LEU A 5 11.94 -15.13 5.73
N SER A 6 11.61 -16.19 4.98
CA SER A 6 11.46 -16.07 3.54
C SER A 6 10.15 -15.35 3.27
N ILE A 7 10.15 -14.02 3.42
CA ILE A 7 9.06 -13.19 2.91
C ILE A 7 9.52 -12.60 1.59
N ALA A 8 9.71 -13.49 0.61
CA ALA A 8 9.61 -13.10 -0.78
C ALA A 8 8.13 -12.85 -1.06
N HIS A 9 7.62 -11.67 -0.69
CA HIS A 9 6.31 -11.24 -1.16
C HIS A 9 6.45 -10.97 -2.67
N PRO A 10 5.76 -11.71 -3.55
CA PRO A 10 5.74 -11.35 -4.97
C PRO A 10 5.08 -9.97 -5.07
N SER A 11 5.85 -8.97 -5.49
CA SER A 11 5.36 -7.62 -5.75
C SER A 11 4.16 -7.71 -6.69
N ARG A 12 2.93 -7.55 -6.16
CA ARG A 12 1.75 -7.45 -7.01
C ARG A 12 1.68 -6.04 -7.56
N HIS A 13 1.70 -5.95 -8.88
CA HIS A 13 1.61 -4.71 -9.63
C HIS A 13 0.15 -4.43 -10.00
N ALA A 14 -0.23 -3.16 -10.02
CA ALA A 14 -1.42 -2.72 -10.72
C ALA A 14 -1.15 -2.81 -12.24
N ASP A 15 -1.97 -3.56 -12.96
CA ASP A 15 -1.89 -3.76 -14.42
C ASP A 15 -2.90 -2.85 -15.17
N SER A 16 -3.06 -3.03 -16.48
CA SER A 16 -4.03 -2.24 -17.27
C SER A 16 -5.47 -2.40 -16.76
N ASP A 17 -5.81 -3.59 -16.28
CA ASP A 17 -7.17 -3.94 -15.85
C ASP A 17 -7.50 -3.32 -14.49
N PHE A 18 -6.48 -3.02 -13.68
CA PHE A 18 -6.63 -2.24 -12.46
C PHE A 18 -7.23 -0.84 -12.71
N LEU A 19 -6.92 -0.20 -13.84
CA LEU A 19 -7.44 1.13 -14.15
C LEU A 19 -8.92 1.11 -14.51
N SER A 20 -9.45 -0.01 -15.03
CA SER A 20 -10.86 -0.16 -15.36
C SER A 20 -11.68 -0.64 -14.17
N ASP A 21 -11.15 -1.59 -13.39
CA ASP A 21 -11.78 -2.07 -12.15
C ASP A 21 -10.72 -2.43 -11.09
N PRO A 22 -10.48 -1.53 -10.10
CA PRO A 22 -9.48 -1.77 -9.08
C PRO A 22 -9.97 -2.69 -7.94
N TYR A 23 -11.28 -2.96 -7.83
CA TYR A 23 -11.85 -3.66 -6.67
C TYR A 23 -11.48 -5.15 -6.57
N PRO A 24 -11.38 -5.91 -7.67
CA PRO A 24 -10.85 -7.27 -7.64
C PRO A 24 -9.41 -7.32 -7.13
N PHE A 25 -8.59 -6.32 -7.48
CA PHE A 25 -7.23 -6.23 -6.99
C PHE A 25 -7.19 -6.02 -5.47
N TYR A 26 -7.94 -5.05 -4.93
CA TYR A 26 -8.02 -4.84 -3.48
C TYR A 26 -8.59 -6.05 -2.74
N SER A 27 -9.59 -6.73 -3.31
CA SER A 27 -10.14 -7.97 -2.75
C SER A 27 -9.07 -9.06 -2.63
N LYS A 28 -8.21 -9.23 -3.64
CA LYS A 28 -7.09 -10.18 -3.62
C LYS A 28 -5.98 -9.79 -2.63
N LEU A 29 -5.83 -8.51 -2.28
CA LEU A 29 -4.88 -8.09 -1.25
C LEU A 29 -5.41 -8.40 0.15
N ARG A 30 -6.69 -8.13 0.41
CA ARG A 30 -7.35 -8.43 1.70
C ARG A 30 -7.31 -9.90 2.09
N THR A 31 -7.26 -10.82 1.13
CA THR A 31 -7.08 -12.26 1.43
C THR A 31 -5.68 -12.60 1.96
N ILE A 32 -4.70 -11.71 1.80
CA ILE A 32 -3.32 -11.88 2.27
C ILE A 32 -3.15 -11.11 3.58
N ASP A 33 -3.32 -9.79 3.53
CA ASP A 33 -3.20 -8.88 4.67
C ASP A 33 -3.91 -7.55 4.33
N PRO A 34 -4.69 -6.95 5.26
CA PRO A 34 -5.29 -5.63 5.05
C PRO A 34 -4.28 -4.50 4.83
N ILE A 35 -3.04 -4.66 5.30
CA ILE A 35 -1.90 -3.77 5.09
C ILE A 35 -0.83 -4.50 4.28
N TYR A 36 -0.74 -4.18 2.99
CA TYR A 36 0.12 -4.91 2.06
C TYR A 36 1.19 -4.02 1.44
N LYS A 37 2.45 -4.46 1.46
CA LYS A 37 3.56 -3.75 0.79
C LYS A 37 3.64 -4.19 -0.68
N GLY A 38 3.52 -3.24 -1.61
CA GLY A 38 3.58 -3.53 -3.04
C GLY A 38 4.26 -2.43 -3.84
N ILE A 39 4.03 -2.43 -5.16
CA ILE A 39 4.64 -1.48 -6.10
C ILE A 39 3.54 -0.86 -6.96
N VAL A 40 3.54 0.47 -7.06
CA VAL A 40 2.70 1.23 -8.02
C VAL A 40 3.62 1.95 -8.98
N LEU A 41 3.44 1.70 -10.28
CA LEU A 41 4.32 2.11 -11.39
C LEU A 41 5.77 1.63 -11.23
N LYS A 42 6.53 2.17 -10.27
CA LYS A 42 7.90 1.76 -9.87
C LYS A 42 8.22 2.05 -8.40
N TYR A 43 7.29 2.65 -7.67
CA TYR A 43 7.54 3.11 -6.31
C TYR A 43 7.01 2.08 -5.30
N PRO A 44 7.80 1.75 -4.26
CA PRO A 44 7.30 0.92 -3.17
C PRO A 44 6.21 1.70 -2.41
N VAL A 45 5.06 1.08 -2.23
CA VAL A 45 3.92 1.66 -1.52
C VAL A 45 3.36 0.69 -0.48
N TRP A 46 2.58 1.23 0.45
CA TRP A 46 1.71 0.47 1.32
C TRP A 46 0.27 0.61 0.84
N TYR A 47 -0.39 -0.51 0.57
CA TYR A 47 -1.83 -0.58 0.37
C TYR A 47 -2.50 -0.76 1.72
N VAL A 48 -3.49 0.08 2.00
CA VAL A 48 -4.35 -0.01 3.18
C VAL A 48 -5.76 -0.24 2.68
N THR A 49 -6.28 -1.45 2.88
CA THR A 49 -7.48 -1.92 2.17
C THR A 49 -8.71 -2.06 3.06
N GLU A 50 -8.54 -2.03 4.38
CA GLU A 50 -9.63 -2.09 5.36
C GLU A 50 -9.93 -0.72 5.97
N TYR A 51 -11.20 -0.53 6.35
CA TYR A 51 -11.70 0.77 6.81
C TYR A 51 -11.05 1.22 8.11
N LYS A 52 -10.89 0.30 9.07
CA LYS A 52 -10.39 0.62 10.41
C LYS A 52 -8.98 1.20 10.35
N GLU A 53 -8.09 0.57 9.59
CA GLU A 53 -6.70 0.97 9.41
C GLU A 53 -6.60 2.27 8.61
N ALA A 54 -7.39 2.40 7.54
CA ALA A 54 -7.45 3.63 6.75
C ALA A 54 -7.91 4.82 7.60
N ALA A 55 -8.97 4.65 8.38
CA ALA A 55 -9.49 5.70 9.26
C ALA A 55 -8.50 6.08 10.37
N ALA A 56 -7.72 5.12 10.88
CA ALA A 56 -6.68 5.40 11.87
C ALA A 56 -5.53 6.23 11.25
N ILE A 57 -5.05 5.83 10.07
CA ILE A 57 -3.95 6.52 9.37
C ILE A 57 -4.33 7.94 8.98
N LEU A 58 -5.54 8.15 8.45
CA LEU A 58 -6.00 9.47 8.02
C LEU A 58 -6.15 10.47 9.17
N LYS A 59 -6.25 10.00 10.41
CA LYS A 59 -6.35 10.83 11.61
C LYS A 59 -5.01 11.02 12.32
N ASP A 60 -3.99 10.27 11.94
CA ASP A 60 -2.69 10.27 12.60
C ASP A 60 -1.78 11.34 11.96
N THR A 61 -1.44 12.35 12.75
CA THR A 61 -0.66 13.52 12.32
C THR A 61 0.78 13.21 11.93
N ARG A 62 1.27 11.99 12.19
CA ARG A 62 2.57 11.51 11.71
C ARG A 62 2.57 11.27 10.21
N PHE A 63 1.40 10.98 9.61
CA PHE A 63 1.25 10.83 8.16
C PHE A 63 1.01 12.20 7.51
N LYS A 64 1.74 12.46 6.41
CA LYS A 64 1.68 13.73 5.69
C LYS A 64 1.07 13.50 4.30
N ASN A 65 0.00 14.22 3.97
CA ASN A 65 -0.69 14.11 2.67
C ASN A 65 0.09 14.76 1.51
N ARG A 66 0.96 15.73 1.83
CA ARG A 66 1.87 16.36 0.86
C ARG A 66 3.27 16.40 1.44
N ILE A 67 4.24 16.04 0.62
CA ILE A 67 5.62 16.49 0.84
C ILE A 67 5.56 18.02 0.67
N PRO A 68 6.00 18.81 1.68
CA PRO A 68 6.03 20.26 1.55
C PRO A 68 6.80 20.65 0.28
N LEU A 69 6.32 21.70 -0.42
CA LEU A 69 7.14 22.30 -1.46
C LEU A 69 8.44 22.81 -0.83
N PRO A 70 9.57 22.82 -1.55
CA PRO A 70 10.78 23.47 -1.07
C PRO A 70 10.46 24.92 -0.70
N GLU A 71 10.99 25.39 0.43
CA GLU A 71 10.93 26.81 0.77
C GLU A 71 11.60 27.60 -0.37
N ALA A 72 10.92 28.62 -0.90
CA ALA A 72 11.54 29.53 -1.85
C ALA A 72 12.68 30.27 -1.13
N SER A 73 13.87 30.29 -1.74
CA SER A 73 15.06 30.95 -1.21
C SER A 73 14.95 32.47 -1.24
#